data_AF-E1ZL03-F1
#
_entry.id   AF-E1ZL03-F1
#
_cell.length_a   1.000
_cell.length_b   1.000
_cell.length_c   1.000
_cell.angle_alpha   90.00
_cell.angle_beta   90.00
_cell.angle_gamma   90.00
#
_symmetry.space_group_name_H-M   'P 1'
#
loop_
_entity.id
_entity.type
_entity.pdbx_description
1 polymer ?
#
loop_
_entity_poly.entity_id
_entity_poly.type
_entity_poly.pdbx_seq_one_letter_code
_entity_poly.pdbx_strand_id
1 'polypeptide(L)'
;RDELPAVVLLVVLYMLQGVPLGLSMGSMPFLMQAKMSYTKIGIFSLASYPYRQDALPFKLLWSPIVDSLYWPAVGRRRSWILPLQTASAALMLLCGGWVEAQLDAGNAAGVTSLFFLLVLLAATQDVAVDGWALTLLSKQHVGYAATCQTVGMNIGYFASFTVFLALNDPSFSNKWLPAASAPGQGALSLSGYMRFWGWAYLAITAAVALL
;
A
#
# COMPACT_ATOMS: atom_id res chain seq x y z
N ARG A 1 27.94 -10.31 4.21
CA ARG A 1 27.03 -10.16 5.38
C ARG A 1 26.52 -8.72 5.49
N ASP A 2 27.19 -7.75 4.88
CA ASP A 2 26.87 -6.32 5.02
C ASP A 2 25.67 -5.83 4.18
N GLU A 3 25.15 -6.64 3.24
CA GLU A 3 23.97 -6.28 2.43
C GLU A 3 22.63 -6.81 2.96
N LEU A 4 22.65 -7.64 4.00
CA LEU A 4 21.43 -8.14 4.65
C LEU A 4 20.50 -7.02 5.14
N PRO A 5 20.97 -5.95 5.81
CA PRO A 5 20.10 -4.85 6.24
C PRO A 5 19.49 -4.09 5.06
N ALA A 6 20.24 -3.93 3.96
CA ALA A 6 19.74 -3.31 2.73
C ALA A 6 18.62 -4.14 2.08
N VAL A 7 18.81 -5.45 1.98
CA VAL A 7 17.81 -6.38 1.45
C VAL A 7 16.53 -6.38 2.31
N VAL A 8 16.68 -6.48 3.64
CA VAL A 8 15.54 -6.47 4.56
C VAL A 8 14.77 -5.15 4.47
N LEU A 9 15.48 -4.02 4.41
CA LEU A 9 14.87 -2.71 4.25
C LEU A 9 14.05 -2.62 2.95
N LEU A 10 14.61 -3.07 1.83
CA LEU A 10 13.90 -3.09 0.55
C LEU A 10 12.64 -3.96 0.62
N VAL A 11 12.75 -5.18 1.14
CA VAL A 11 11.59 -6.09 1.29
C VAL A 11 10.48 -5.45 2.13
N VAL A 12 10.82 -4.77 3.24
CA VAL A 12 9.85 -4.07 4.08
C VAL A 12 9.20 -2.89 3.34
N LEU A 13 9.97 -2.10 2.59
CA LEU A 13 9.45 -0.99 1.80
C LEU A 13 8.52 -1.44 0.68
N TYR A 14 8.84 -2.55 0.00
CA TYR A 14 7.96 -3.14 -1.01
C TYR A 14 6.74 -3.82 -0.39
N MET A 15 6.87 -4.41 0.80
CA MET A 15 5.74 -4.96 1.57
C MET A 15 4.72 -3.88 1.90
N LEU A 16 5.18 -2.69 2.32
CA LEU A 16 4.27 -1.58 2.55
C LEU A 16 3.49 -1.25 1.28
N GLN A 17 4.15 -1.11 0.13
CA GLN A 17 3.47 -0.81 -1.15
C GLN A 17 2.47 -1.89 -1.57
N GLY A 18 2.74 -3.15 -1.25
CA GLY A 18 1.82 -4.26 -1.49
C GLY A 18 0.50 -4.13 -0.73
N VAL A 19 0.48 -3.42 0.41
CA VAL A 19 -0.71 -3.29 1.26
C VAL A 19 -1.83 -2.47 0.60
N PRO A 20 -1.63 -1.21 0.15
CA PRO A 20 -2.65 -0.47 -0.60
C PRO A 20 -3.06 -1.19 -1.89
N LEU A 21 -2.12 -1.87 -2.57
CA LEU A 21 -2.41 -2.62 -3.78
C LEU A 21 -3.31 -3.83 -3.52
N GLY A 22 -3.05 -4.61 -2.47
CA GLY A 22 -3.89 -5.74 -2.07
C GLY A 22 -5.28 -5.30 -1.63
N LEU A 23 -5.40 -4.15 -0.95
CA LEU A 23 -6.69 -3.57 -0.61
C LEU A 23 -7.45 -3.12 -1.87
N SER A 24 -6.80 -2.37 -2.76
CA SER A 24 -7.40 -1.83 -3.97
C SER A 24 -7.78 -2.91 -4.98
N MET A 25 -6.95 -3.93 -5.18
CA MET A 25 -7.15 -4.92 -6.24
C MET A 25 -7.84 -6.20 -5.77
N GLY A 26 -7.78 -6.51 -4.47
CA GLY A 26 -8.33 -7.74 -3.90
C GLY A 26 -9.55 -7.48 -3.01
N SER A 27 -9.33 -6.85 -1.86
CA SER A 27 -10.33 -6.76 -0.80
C SER A 27 -11.49 -5.82 -1.12
N MET A 28 -11.21 -4.64 -1.67
CA MET A 28 -12.25 -3.65 -1.95
C MET A 28 -13.25 -4.11 -3.01
N PRO A 29 -12.86 -4.69 -4.17
CA PRO A 29 -13.81 -5.24 -5.12
C PRO A 29 -14.71 -6.32 -4.52
N PHE A 30 -14.16 -7.17 -3.65
CA PHE A 30 -14.92 -8.20 -2.94
C PHE A 30 -15.96 -7.57 -1.98
N LEU A 31 -15.53 -6.62 -1.15
CA LEU A 31 -16.43 -5.91 -0.23
C LEU A 31 -17.52 -5.10 -0.96
N MET A 32 -17.18 -4.51 -2.11
CA MET A 32 -18.13 -3.78 -2.95
C MET A 32 -19.14 -4.72 -3.63
N GLN A 33 -18.77 -5.96 -3.96
CA GLN A 33 -19.68 -6.93 -4.56
C GLN A 33 -20.89 -7.25 -3.67
N ALA A 34 -20.71 -7.24 -2.35
CA ALA A 34 -21.80 -7.47 -1.41
C ALA A 34 -22.78 -6.28 -1.29
N LYS A 35 -22.38 -5.08 -1.70
CA LYS A 35 -23.10 -3.81 -1.42
C LYS A 35 -23.45 -2.98 -2.65
N MET A 36 -22.85 -3.24 -3.81
CA MET A 36 -22.92 -2.38 -5.00
C MET A 36 -23.06 -3.18 -6.30
N SER A 37 -23.53 -2.51 -7.36
CA SER A 37 -23.65 -3.11 -8.69
C SER A 37 -22.28 -3.32 -9.36
N TYR A 38 -22.19 -4.30 -10.26
CA TYR A 38 -20.98 -4.59 -11.03
C TYR A 38 -20.45 -3.38 -11.82
N THR A 39 -21.32 -2.49 -12.28
CA THR A 39 -20.90 -1.23 -12.94
C THR A 39 -20.05 -0.36 -12.03
N LYS A 40 -20.40 -0.26 -10.73
CA LYS A 40 -19.65 0.53 -9.75
C LYS A 40 -18.30 -0.12 -9.41
N ILE A 41 -18.24 -1.44 -9.39
CA ILE A 41 -16.97 -2.19 -9.24
C ILE A 41 -16.08 -1.97 -10.47
N GLY A 42 -16.67 -1.92 -11.66
CA GLY A 42 -15.97 -1.55 -12.89
C GLY A 42 -15.36 -0.15 -12.82
N ILE A 43 -16.11 0.85 -12.32
CA ILE A 43 -15.58 2.19 -12.05
C ILE A 43 -14.43 2.15 -11.04
N PHE A 44 -14.55 1.36 -9.98
CA PHE A 44 -13.49 1.21 -8.99
C PHE A 44 -12.21 0.57 -9.54
N SER A 45 -12.30 -0.29 -10.57
CA SER A 45 -11.10 -0.81 -11.24
C SER A 45 -10.22 0.28 -11.88
N LEU A 46 -10.79 1.47 -12.13
CA LEU A 46 -10.04 2.65 -12.58
C LEU A 46 -9.14 3.22 -11.47
N ALA A 47 -9.43 2.98 -10.19
CA ALA A 47 -8.54 3.36 -9.09
C ALA A 47 -7.17 2.66 -9.19
N SER A 48 -7.14 1.47 -9.78
CA SER A 48 -5.91 0.68 -9.97
C SER A 48 -5.14 1.08 -11.24
N TYR A 49 -5.64 2.06 -12.01
CA TYR A 49 -5.02 2.51 -13.26
C TYR A 49 -3.58 3.04 -13.10
N PRO A 50 -3.21 3.80 -12.03
CA PRO A 50 -1.84 4.28 -11.86
C PRO A 50 -0.80 3.17 -11.74
N TYR A 51 -1.20 1.98 -11.30
CA TYR A 51 -0.34 0.81 -11.19
C TYR A 51 -0.35 -0.07 -12.45
N ARG A 52 -1.28 0.16 -13.38
CA ARG A 52 -1.37 -0.60 -14.62
C ARG A 52 -0.18 -0.27 -15.52
N GLN A 53 0.42 -1.30 -16.11
CA GLN A 53 1.62 -1.22 -16.97
C GLN A 53 1.48 -0.21 -18.13
N ASP A 54 0.24 0.12 -18.51
CA ASP A 54 -0.13 1.01 -19.62
C ASP A 54 0.03 2.51 -19.27
N ALA A 55 0.16 2.88 -17.98
CA ALA A 55 0.41 4.24 -17.51
C ALA A 55 1.92 4.63 -17.55
N LEU A 56 2.69 3.90 -18.35
CA LEU A 56 4.10 4.11 -18.65
C LEU A 56 4.51 5.59 -18.91
N PRO A 57 3.71 6.46 -19.56
CA PRO A 57 4.09 7.87 -19.72
C PRO A 57 4.18 8.65 -18.41
N PHE A 58 3.42 8.28 -17.36
CA PHE A 58 3.51 8.96 -16.06
C PHE A 58 4.75 8.53 -15.27
N LYS A 59 5.13 7.25 -15.34
CA LYS A 59 6.38 6.73 -14.74
C LYS A 59 7.62 7.38 -15.37
N LEU A 60 7.60 7.59 -16.70
CA LEU A 60 8.73 8.18 -17.43
C LEU A 60 8.86 9.70 -17.24
N LEU A 61 7.74 10.43 -17.09
CA LEU A 61 7.77 11.88 -16.83
C LEU A 61 8.18 12.23 -15.38
N TRP A 62 7.81 11.38 -14.43
CA TRP A 62 8.02 11.66 -13.01
C TRP A 62 9.44 11.34 -12.53
N SER A 63 10.13 10.39 -13.17
CA SER A 63 11.52 10.01 -12.88
C SER A 63 12.50 11.20 -12.88
N PRO A 64 12.57 12.06 -13.92
CA PRO A 64 13.46 13.23 -13.92
C PRO A 64 13.06 14.31 -12.90
N ILE A 65 11.78 14.43 -12.53
CA ILE A 65 11.31 15.36 -11.49
C ILE A 65 11.77 14.87 -10.11
N VAL A 66 11.64 13.57 -9.85
CA VAL A 66 12.12 12.93 -8.61
C VAL A 66 13.65 13.00 -8.50
N ASP A 67 14.37 12.91 -9.62
CA ASP A 67 15.83 13.03 -9.63
C ASP A 67 16.36 14.47 -9.50
N SER A 68 15.56 15.49 -9.86
CA SER A 68 16.00 16.90 -9.88
C SER A 68 15.62 17.70 -8.63
N LEU A 69 14.46 17.41 -8.02
CA LEU A 69 14.01 18.06 -6.78
C LEU A 69 14.37 17.19 -5.58
N TYR A 70 15.40 17.57 -4.83
CA TYR A 70 15.74 16.91 -3.57
C TYR A 70 16.24 17.90 -2.54
N TRP A 71 16.03 17.57 -1.26
CA TRP A 71 16.59 18.34 -0.17
C TRP A 71 18.00 17.84 0.15
N PRO A 72 19.05 18.69 0.08
CA PRO A 72 20.43 18.26 0.34
C PRO A 72 20.64 17.68 1.74
N ALA A 73 19.88 18.15 2.74
CA ALA A 73 20.00 17.72 4.13
C ALA A 73 19.42 16.32 4.42
N VAL A 74 18.46 15.85 3.59
CA VAL A 74 17.76 14.57 3.79
C VAL A 74 18.29 13.50 2.82
N GLY A 75 18.92 13.92 1.72
CA GLY A 75 19.45 13.05 0.68
C GLY A 75 18.45 12.80 -0.45
N ARG A 76 18.97 12.50 -1.65
CA ARG A 76 18.18 12.47 -2.91
C ARG A 76 16.96 11.56 -2.87
N ARG A 77 17.10 10.35 -2.32
CA ARG A 77 16.06 9.31 -2.33
C ARG A 77 15.10 9.39 -1.15
N ARG A 78 15.61 9.67 0.06
CA ARG A 78 14.81 9.82 1.29
C ARG A 78 13.87 11.03 1.22
N SER A 79 14.27 12.08 0.50
CA SER A 79 13.44 13.28 0.26
C SER A 79 12.09 12.98 -0.41
N TRP A 80 11.96 11.86 -1.13
CA TRP A 80 10.72 11.45 -1.79
C TRP A 80 10.00 10.33 -1.05
N ILE A 81 10.73 9.34 -0.53
CA ILE A 81 10.12 8.20 0.19
C ILE A 81 9.39 8.69 1.45
N LEU A 82 10.02 9.57 2.24
CA LEU A 82 9.45 10.07 3.49
C LEU A 82 8.09 10.78 3.28
N PRO A 83 7.95 11.81 2.42
CA PRO A 83 6.67 12.49 2.23
C PRO A 83 5.60 11.61 1.57
N LEU A 84 5.96 10.70 0.67
CA LEU A 84 4.99 9.80 0.03
C LEU A 84 4.44 8.78 1.03
N GLN A 85 5.31 8.25 1.89
CA GLN A 85 4.93 7.29 2.91
C GLN A 85 4.12 7.95 4.03
N THR A 86 4.48 9.17 4.47
CA THR A 86 3.65 9.92 5.43
C THR A 86 2.31 10.34 4.85
N ALA A 87 2.25 10.75 3.57
CA ALA A 87 0.98 11.08 2.92
C ALA A 87 0.07 9.86 2.83
N SER A 88 0.62 8.70 2.43
CA SER A 88 -0.12 7.44 2.40
C SER A 88 -0.63 7.03 3.79
N ALA A 89 0.21 7.18 4.81
CA ALA A 89 -0.16 6.93 6.20
C ALA A 89 -1.29 7.85 6.68
N ALA A 90 -1.19 9.15 6.38
CA ALA A 90 -2.19 10.14 6.76
C ALA A 90 -3.54 9.82 6.10
N LEU A 91 -3.54 9.48 4.81
CA LEU A 91 -4.75 9.04 4.10
C LEU A 91 -5.35 7.78 4.75
N MET A 92 -4.53 6.78 5.09
CA MET A 92 -5.03 5.57 5.74
C MET A 92 -5.60 5.82 7.15
N LEU A 93 -4.94 6.66 7.96
CA LEU A 93 -5.37 6.99 9.32
C LEU A 93 -6.65 7.85 9.34
N LEU A 94 -6.71 8.87 8.49
CA LEU A 94 -7.80 9.85 8.48
C LEU A 94 -9.02 9.32 7.71
N CYS A 95 -8.81 8.61 6.61
CA CYS A 95 -9.90 8.22 5.72
C CYS A 95 -10.47 6.82 6.01
N GLY A 96 -9.87 6.02 6.90
CA GLY A 96 -10.34 4.65 7.18
C GLY A 96 -11.83 4.57 7.55
N GLY A 97 -12.30 5.43 8.46
CA GLY A 97 -13.72 5.48 8.83
C GLY A 97 -14.62 6.10 7.75
N TRP A 98 -14.07 7.01 6.94
CA TRP A 98 -14.80 7.61 5.82
C TRP A 98 -15.03 6.59 4.72
N VAL A 99 -14.06 5.71 4.42
CA VAL A 99 -14.20 4.65 3.40
C VAL A 99 -15.33 3.69 3.76
N GLU A 100 -15.42 3.26 5.02
CA GLU A 100 -16.53 2.41 5.47
C GLU A 100 -17.88 3.10 5.27
N ALA A 101 -18.00 4.36 5.69
CA ALA A 101 -19.22 5.14 5.51
C ALA A 101 -19.61 5.32 4.03
N GLN A 102 -18.63 5.56 3.14
CA GLN A 102 -18.89 5.67 1.70
C GLN A 102 -19.27 4.33 1.05
N LEU A 103 -18.71 3.22 1.55
CA LEU A 103 -19.05 1.87 1.11
C LEU A 103 -20.51 1.56 1.46
N ASP A 104 -20.95 1.91 2.67
CA ASP A 104 -22.34 1.75 3.12
C ASP A 104 -23.31 2.69 2.38
N ALA A 105 -22.88 3.91 2.09
CA ALA A 105 -23.66 4.87 1.31
C ALA A 105 -23.73 4.54 -0.20
N GLY A 106 -23.03 3.50 -0.68
CA GLY A 106 -23.03 3.14 -2.09
C GLY A 106 -22.24 4.10 -2.99
N ASN A 107 -21.40 4.98 -2.43
CA ASN A 107 -20.64 5.99 -3.17
C ASN A 107 -19.31 5.45 -3.69
N ALA A 108 -19.40 4.72 -4.81
CA ALA A 108 -18.22 4.17 -5.47
C ALA A 108 -17.24 5.23 -5.96
N ALA A 109 -17.71 6.41 -6.38
CA ALA A 109 -16.84 7.46 -6.93
C ALA A 109 -15.86 7.99 -5.87
N GLY A 110 -16.35 8.31 -4.67
CA GLY A 110 -15.51 8.80 -3.57
C GLY A 110 -14.45 7.77 -3.15
N VAL A 111 -14.86 6.51 -3.03
CA VAL A 111 -13.94 5.39 -2.70
C VAL A 111 -12.91 5.21 -3.82
N THR A 112 -13.32 5.26 -5.09
CA THR A 112 -12.43 5.16 -6.25
C THR A 112 -11.38 6.28 -6.25
N SER A 113 -11.78 7.53 -6.01
CA SER A 113 -10.85 8.67 -5.98
C SER A 113 -9.81 8.56 -4.86
N LEU A 114 -10.21 8.12 -3.67
CA LEU A 114 -9.27 7.93 -2.56
C LEU A 114 -8.27 6.81 -2.84
N PHE A 115 -8.77 5.65 -3.30
CA PHE A 115 -7.90 4.52 -3.64
C PHE A 115 -7.01 4.83 -4.83
N PHE A 116 -7.50 5.60 -5.81
CA PHE A 116 -6.68 6.11 -6.91
C PHE A 116 -5.49 6.93 -6.37
N LEU A 117 -5.73 7.82 -5.42
CA LEU A 117 -4.67 8.62 -4.81
C LEU A 117 -3.68 7.74 -4.02
N LEU A 118 -4.17 6.78 -3.24
CA LEU A 118 -3.32 5.83 -2.50
C LEU A 118 -2.45 4.99 -3.45
N VAL A 119 -3.03 4.47 -4.53
CA VAL A 119 -2.31 3.68 -5.54
C VAL A 119 -1.31 4.55 -6.32
N LEU A 120 -1.65 5.81 -6.59
CA LEU A 120 -0.75 6.77 -7.23
C LEU A 120 0.47 7.08 -6.34
N LEU A 121 0.25 7.31 -5.05
CA LEU A 121 1.33 7.51 -4.08
C LEU A 121 2.22 6.27 -3.96
N ALA A 122 1.62 5.08 -3.87
CA ALA A 122 2.35 3.81 -3.84
C ALA A 122 3.18 3.59 -5.12
N ALA A 123 2.62 3.90 -6.30
CA ALA A 123 3.34 3.81 -7.57
C ALA A 123 4.51 4.80 -7.65
N THR A 124 4.38 5.99 -7.08
CA THR A 124 5.47 6.97 -7.01
C THR A 124 6.56 6.50 -6.05
N GLN A 125 6.16 5.89 -4.93
CA GLN A 125 7.09 5.30 -3.97
C GLN A 125 7.86 4.13 -4.57
N ASP A 126 7.21 3.27 -5.35
CA ASP A 126 7.83 2.13 -6.05
C ASP A 126 9.01 2.60 -6.92
N VAL A 127 8.81 3.63 -7.75
CA VAL A 127 9.88 4.22 -8.58
C VAL A 127 11.04 4.77 -7.73
N ALA A 128 10.73 5.44 -6.61
CA ALA A 128 11.76 5.99 -5.73
C ALA A 128 12.56 4.88 -5.01
N VAL A 129 11.90 3.80 -4.60
CA VAL A 129 12.52 2.65 -3.93
C VAL A 129 13.34 1.82 -4.92
N ASP A 130 12.84 1.59 -6.14
CA ASP A 130 13.58 0.93 -7.22
C ASP A 130 14.88 1.70 -7.54
N GLY A 131 14.78 3.03 -7.65
CA GLY A 131 15.94 3.89 -7.84
C GLY A 131 16.90 3.94 -6.64
N TRP A 132 16.44 3.58 -5.43
CA TRP A 132 17.28 3.46 -4.23
C TRP A 132 17.95 2.09 -4.15
N ALA A 133 17.26 1.02 -4.56
CA ALA A 133 17.78 -0.35 -4.58
C ALA A 133 19.07 -0.47 -5.40
N LEU A 134 19.15 0.21 -6.55
CA LEU A 134 20.35 0.26 -7.41
C LEU A 134 21.58 0.87 -6.73
N THR A 135 21.37 1.72 -5.71
CA THR A 135 22.44 2.36 -4.95
C THR A 135 22.77 1.64 -3.65
N LEU A 136 21.82 0.85 -3.12
CA LEU A 136 21.99 0.07 -1.88
C LEU A 136 22.67 -1.28 -2.12
N LEU A 137 22.42 -1.91 -3.27
CA LEU A 137 22.97 -3.22 -3.63
C LEU A 137 24.24 -3.07 -4.47
N SER A 138 25.25 -3.89 -4.20
CA SER A 138 26.44 -3.96 -5.07
C SER A 138 26.08 -4.52 -6.45
N LYS A 139 26.88 -4.17 -7.48
CA LYS A 139 26.65 -4.60 -8.88
C LYS A 139 26.41 -6.10 -9.06
N GLN A 140 26.97 -6.93 -8.18
CA GLN A 140 26.79 -8.38 -8.19
C GLN A 140 25.40 -8.81 -7.67
N HIS A 141 24.79 -8.03 -6.78
CA HIS A 141 23.53 -8.34 -6.11
C HIS A 141 22.34 -7.49 -6.60
N VAL A 142 22.55 -6.55 -7.53
CA VAL A 142 21.46 -5.76 -8.14
C VAL A 142 20.36 -6.65 -8.74
N GLY A 143 20.70 -7.85 -9.22
CA GLY A 143 19.71 -8.83 -9.70
C GLY A 143 18.68 -9.27 -8.64
N TYR A 144 19.03 -9.20 -7.35
CA TYR A 144 18.11 -9.52 -6.25
C TYR A 144 17.10 -8.40 -5.96
N ALA A 145 17.26 -7.20 -6.51
CA ALA A 145 16.31 -6.10 -6.30
C ALA A 145 14.90 -6.48 -6.75
N ALA A 146 14.77 -7.06 -7.95
CA ALA A 146 13.49 -7.54 -8.47
C ALA A 146 12.89 -8.66 -7.62
N THR A 147 13.72 -9.53 -7.05
CA THR A 147 13.28 -10.56 -6.10
C THR A 147 12.74 -9.94 -4.82
N CYS A 148 13.43 -8.93 -4.27
CA CYS A 148 12.98 -8.20 -3.08
C CYS A 148 11.63 -7.51 -3.31
N GLN A 149 11.46 -6.88 -4.48
CA GLN A 149 10.20 -6.27 -4.90
C GLN A 149 9.08 -7.32 -4.97
N THR A 150 9.31 -8.39 -5.70
CA THR A 150 8.32 -9.46 -5.89
C THR A 150 7.91 -10.06 -4.54
N VAL A 151 8.87 -10.40 -3.68
CA VAL A 151 8.60 -11.01 -2.38
C VAL A 151 7.87 -10.02 -1.46
N GLY A 152 8.40 -8.81 -1.30
CA GLY A 152 7.80 -7.79 -0.44
C GLY A 152 6.37 -7.49 -0.85
N MET A 153 6.17 -7.15 -2.13
CA MET A 153 4.85 -6.77 -2.64
C MET A 153 3.82 -7.90 -2.50
N ASN A 154 4.20 -9.15 -2.77
CA ASN A 154 3.29 -10.29 -2.56
C ASN A 154 2.93 -10.50 -1.09
N ILE A 155 3.86 -10.29 -0.15
CA ILE A 155 3.56 -10.37 1.29
C ILE A 155 2.51 -9.31 1.67
N GLY A 156 2.72 -8.06 1.26
CA GLY A 156 1.78 -6.97 1.52
C GLY A 156 0.42 -7.21 0.86
N TYR A 157 0.43 -7.67 -0.38
CA TYR A 157 -0.78 -7.99 -1.13
C TYR A 157 -1.58 -9.11 -0.46
N PHE A 158 -0.92 -10.20 -0.08
CA PHE A 158 -1.55 -11.34 0.58
C PHE A 158 -2.10 -10.97 1.96
N ALA A 159 -1.37 -10.16 2.72
CA ALA A 159 -1.85 -9.63 4.00
C ALA A 159 -3.12 -8.77 3.81
N SER A 160 -3.12 -7.89 2.81
CA SER A 160 -4.25 -7.00 2.52
C SER A 160 -5.42 -7.63 1.82
N PHE A 161 -5.21 -8.77 1.17
CA PHE A 161 -6.27 -9.49 0.50
C PHE A 161 -6.78 -10.66 1.36
N THR A 162 -6.05 -11.77 1.36
CA THR A 162 -6.47 -13.01 2.01
C THR A 162 -6.59 -12.89 3.52
N VAL A 163 -5.56 -12.35 4.18
CA VAL A 163 -5.54 -12.27 5.66
C VAL A 163 -6.58 -11.27 6.14
N PHE A 164 -6.62 -10.08 5.56
CA PHE A 164 -7.64 -9.08 5.90
C PHE A 164 -9.06 -9.63 5.70
N LEU A 165 -9.34 -10.26 4.55
CA LEU A 165 -10.69 -10.72 4.27
C LEU A 165 -11.13 -11.86 5.20
N ALA A 166 -10.21 -12.76 5.57
CA ALA A 166 -10.47 -13.78 6.58
C ALA A 166 -10.76 -13.17 7.95
N LEU A 167 -10.03 -12.12 8.36
CA LEU A 167 -10.25 -11.42 9.63
C LEU A 167 -11.48 -10.49 9.61
N ASN A 168 -11.91 -10.06 8.43
CA ASN A 168 -13.13 -9.26 8.27
C ASN A 168 -14.38 -10.15 8.27
N ASP A 169 -14.27 -11.42 7.91
CA ASP A 169 -15.39 -12.35 7.90
C ASP A 169 -15.81 -12.76 9.33
N PRO A 170 -17.10 -12.60 9.71
CA PRO A 170 -17.59 -12.97 11.03
C PRO A 170 -17.53 -14.48 11.31
N SER A 171 -17.70 -15.33 10.29
CA SER A 171 -17.76 -16.79 10.49
C SER A 171 -16.36 -17.36 10.79
N PHE A 172 -15.34 -16.85 10.11
CA PHE A 172 -13.95 -17.18 10.36
C PHE A 172 -13.49 -16.60 11.71
N SER A 173 -13.78 -15.32 11.96
CA SER A 173 -13.33 -14.62 13.17
C SER A 173 -13.92 -15.22 14.44
N ASN A 174 -15.23 -15.52 14.47
CA ASN A 174 -15.84 -16.11 15.66
C ASN A 174 -15.39 -17.56 15.92
N LYS A 175 -14.94 -18.28 14.89
CA LYS A 175 -14.42 -19.64 15.03
C LYS A 175 -12.98 -19.68 15.51
N TRP A 176 -12.12 -18.81 14.98
CA TRP A 176 -10.67 -18.86 15.20
C TRP A 176 -10.13 -17.77 16.12
N LEU A 177 -10.87 -16.68 16.32
CA LEU A 177 -10.50 -15.52 17.15
C LEU A 177 -11.66 -15.05 18.05
N PRO A 178 -12.32 -15.93 18.82
CA PRO A 178 -13.51 -15.58 19.61
C PRO A 178 -13.26 -14.51 20.69
N ALA A 179 -12.00 -14.31 21.11
CA ALA A 179 -11.63 -13.27 22.06
C ALA A 179 -11.48 -11.86 21.42
N ALA A 180 -11.32 -11.79 20.10
CA ALA A 180 -11.11 -10.56 19.35
C ALA A 180 -12.32 -10.16 18.49
N SER A 181 -13.37 -10.99 18.42
CA SER A 181 -14.58 -10.72 17.63
C SER A 181 -15.83 -10.65 18.49
N ALA A 182 -16.65 -9.61 18.27
CA ALA A 182 -17.99 -9.53 18.83
C ALA A 182 -18.96 -10.43 18.04
N PRO A 183 -20.03 -10.96 18.65
CA PRO A 183 -21.00 -11.81 17.95
C PRO A 183 -21.54 -11.13 16.69
N GLY A 184 -21.34 -11.76 15.53
CA GLY A 184 -21.81 -11.26 14.23
C GLY A 184 -20.92 -10.19 13.56
N GLN A 185 -19.78 -9.83 14.14
CA GLN A 185 -18.81 -8.92 13.53
C GLN A 185 -17.47 -9.64 13.27
N GLY A 186 -16.75 -9.22 12.23
CA GLY A 186 -15.38 -9.65 11.99
C GLY A 186 -14.43 -9.14 13.07
N ALA A 187 -13.31 -9.85 13.31
CA ALA A 187 -12.28 -9.41 14.25
C ALA A 187 -11.60 -8.10 13.82
N LEU A 188 -11.62 -7.78 12.52
CA LEU A 188 -10.97 -6.59 11.99
C LEU A 188 -11.86 -5.85 10.98
N SER A 189 -12.20 -4.60 11.31
CA SER A 189 -12.88 -3.69 10.38
C SER A 189 -11.90 -3.14 9.33
N LEU A 190 -12.41 -2.63 8.21
CA LEU A 190 -11.59 -2.00 7.17
C LEU A 190 -10.90 -0.76 7.73
N SER A 191 -11.61 0.04 8.53
CA SER A 191 -11.06 1.21 9.22
C SER A 191 -9.97 0.82 10.22
N GLY A 192 -10.15 -0.29 10.95
CA GLY A 192 -9.15 -0.85 11.86
C GLY A 192 -7.89 -1.29 11.13
N TYR A 193 -8.05 -2.00 10.01
CA TYR A 193 -6.92 -2.44 9.17
C TYR A 193 -6.15 -1.26 8.57
N MET A 194 -6.85 -0.27 8.02
CA MET A 194 -6.23 0.94 7.47
C MET A 194 -5.48 1.73 8.56
N ARG A 195 -6.03 1.84 9.77
CA ARG A 195 -5.35 2.51 10.88
C ARG A 195 -4.09 1.77 11.33
N PHE A 196 -4.17 0.45 11.46
CA PHE A 196 -3.02 -0.40 11.81
C PHE A 196 -1.86 -0.17 10.82
N TRP A 197 -2.15 -0.27 9.52
CA TRP A 197 -1.14 -0.04 8.49
C TRP A 197 -0.69 1.41 8.39
N GLY A 198 -1.56 2.39 8.63
CA GLY A 198 -1.17 3.79 8.72
C GLY A 198 -0.12 4.04 9.80
N TRP A 199 -0.29 3.45 11.00
CA TRP A 199 0.72 3.51 12.06
C TRP A 199 2.01 2.75 11.68
N ALA A 200 1.90 1.58 11.06
CA ALA A 200 3.07 0.83 10.59
C ALA A 200 3.87 1.63 9.54
N TYR A 201 3.18 2.30 8.62
CA TYR A 201 3.78 3.20 7.64
C TYR A 201 4.56 4.33 8.34
N LEU A 202 3.99 4.99 9.36
CA LEU A 202 4.69 6.05 10.10
C LEU A 202 5.90 5.51 10.87
N ALA A 203 5.78 4.36 11.53
CA ALA A 203 6.87 3.75 12.28
C ALA A 203 8.05 3.41 11.37
N ILE A 204 7.78 2.80 10.20
CA ILE A 204 8.82 2.47 9.22
C ILE A 204 9.40 3.73 8.59
N THR A 205 8.57 4.75 8.35
CA THR A 205 9.04 6.06 7.85
C THR A 205 10.03 6.70 8.84
N ALA A 206 9.71 6.67 10.13
CA ALA A 206 10.60 7.18 11.17
C ALA A 206 11.91 6.39 11.23
N ALA A 207 11.85 5.06 11.10
CA ALA A 207 13.05 4.24 11.02
C ALA A 207 13.92 4.58 9.80
N VAL A 208 13.31 4.77 8.63
CA VAL A 208 14.01 5.19 7.40
C VAL A 208 14.64 6.58 7.53
N ALA A 209 14.00 7.49 8.27
CA ALA A 209 14.52 8.83 8.52
C ALA A 209 15.73 8.84 9.48
N LEU A 210 15.86 7.83 10.35
CA LEU A 210 16.94 7.70 11.33
C LEU A 210 18.16 6.92 10.81
N LEU A 211 17.99 6.10 9.77
CA LEU A 211 19.08 5.45 9.02
C LEU A 211 19.90 6.49 8.25
#